data_AF-A0A955R572-F1
#
_entry.id   AF-A0A955R572-F1
#
_cell.length_a   1.000
_cell.length_b   1.000
_cell.length_c   1.000
_cell.angle_alpha   90.00
_cell.angle_beta   90.00
_cell.angle_gamma   90.00
#
_symmetry.space_group_name_H-M   'P 1'
#
loop_
_entity.id
_entity.type
_entity.pdbx_description
1 polymer ?
#
loop_
_entity_poly.entity_id
_entity_poly.type
_entity_poly.pdbx_seq_one_letter_code
_entity_poly.pdbx_strand_id
1 'polypeptide(L)'
;GTKTQISGPTGPMTVVMAVIIAAHADSPADVFAIVMLGGLFQILFGLLRLGQYVSYTPFSVVSGFMSGIGVIIILIQALPFLGHAAPSGPPVASVLALPGALADLNLHALILGAITLAIMVFWPARWQTRLPAPLLALTVCTALGHFVLTQAPTIGHVPTGLPALHLPNPAGFLGY
;
A
#
# COMPACT_ATOMS: atom_id res chain seq x y z
N GLY A 1 -10.78 -0.97 22.44
CA GLY A 1 -11.85 -1.91 22.82
C GLY A 1 -11.50 -3.38 22.66
N THR A 2 -10.30 -3.75 22.20
CA THR A 2 -9.89 -5.14 21.96
C THR A 2 -8.42 -5.30 22.36
N LYS A 3 -8.09 -6.29 23.20
CA LYS A 3 -6.77 -6.38 23.87
C LYS A 3 -5.61 -6.78 22.94
N THR A 4 -5.90 -7.40 21.81
CA THR A 4 -4.90 -8.02 20.91
C THR A 4 -4.84 -7.37 19.53
N GLN A 5 -5.61 -6.31 19.29
CA GLN A 5 -5.67 -5.67 17.99
C GLN A 5 -4.47 -4.76 17.77
N ILE A 6 -3.79 -4.95 16.63
CA ILE A 6 -2.75 -4.06 16.14
C ILE A 6 -3.39 -3.16 15.08
N SER A 7 -3.31 -1.84 15.27
CA SER A 7 -3.78 -0.87 14.30
C SER A 7 -2.64 -0.48 13.36
N GLY A 8 -2.93 -0.42 12.07
CA GLY A 8 -2.00 0.00 11.03
C GLY A 8 -2.71 0.17 9.69
N PRO A 9 -2.04 0.72 8.68
CA PRO A 9 -2.59 0.80 7.34
C PRO A 9 -2.82 -0.62 6.79
N THR A 10 -4.08 -0.98 6.59
CA THR A 10 -4.45 -2.27 5.99
C THR A 10 -4.42 -2.15 4.46
N GLY A 11 -4.26 -3.27 3.75
CA GLY A 11 -4.27 -3.29 2.27
C GLY A 11 -5.45 -2.52 1.64
N PRO A 12 -6.70 -2.69 2.12
CA PRO A 12 -7.82 -1.87 1.67
C PRO A 12 -7.62 -0.37 1.88
N MET A 13 -7.16 0.04 3.07
CA MET A 13 -6.95 1.44 3.39
C MET A 13 -5.81 2.05 2.57
N THR A 14 -4.73 1.29 2.29
CA THR A 14 -3.62 1.80 1.47
C THR A 14 -4.04 2.02 0.02
N VAL A 15 -4.85 1.13 -0.55
CA VAL A 15 -5.38 1.30 -1.91
C VAL A 15 -6.29 2.52 -1.99
N VAL A 16 -7.20 2.72 -1.03
CA VAL A 16 -8.07 3.90 -0.99
C VAL A 16 -7.26 5.19 -0.79
N MET A 17 -6.25 5.16 0.09
CA MET A 17 -5.36 6.30 0.29
C MET A 17 -4.56 6.64 -0.97
N ALA A 18 -4.07 5.64 -1.72
CA ALA A 18 -3.37 5.89 -2.98
C ALA A 18 -4.25 6.64 -3.99
N VAL A 19 -5.55 6.28 -4.07
CA VAL A 19 -6.51 7.00 -4.93
C VAL A 19 -6.73 8.43 -4.46
N ILE A 20 -6.88 8.66 -3.15
CA ILE A 20 -7.08 10.01 -2.58
C ILE A 20 -5.85 10.89 -2.82
N ILE A 21 -4.65 10.35 -2.60
CA ILE A 21 -3.38 11.05 -2.85
C ILE A 21 -3.24 11.38 -4.33
N ALA A 22 -3.57 10.45 -5.23
CA ALA A 22 -3.53 10.71 -6.66
C ALA A 22 -4.53 11.79 -7.08
N ALA A 23 -5.70 11.87 -6.43
CA ALA A 23 -6.72 12.87 -6.73
C ALA A 23 -6.40 14.27 -6.14
N HIS A 24 -5.63 14.35 -5.06
CA HIS A 24 -5.26 15.59 -4.37
C HIS A 24 -3.73 15.78 -4.32
N ALA A 25 -3.04 15.40 -5.41
CA ALA A 25 -1.59 15.37 -5.47
C ALA A 25 -0.96 16.75 -5.21
N ASP A 26 -1.66 17.82 -5.58
CA ASP A 26 -1.21 19.21 -5.44
C ASP A 26 -1.39 19.76 -4.01
N SER A 27 -2.18 19.10 -3.17
CA SER A 27 -2.55 19.60 -1.84
C SER A 27 -2.47 18.50 -0.77
N PRO A 28 -1.29 18.32 -0.13
CA PRO A 28 -1.12 17.38 0.98
C PRO A 28 -2.06 17.68 2.16
N ALA A 29 -2.40 18.96 2.37
CA ALA A 29 -3.30 19.39 3.43
C ALA A 29 -4.72 18.80 3.26
N ASP A 30 -5.20 18.64 2.03
CA ASP A 30 -6.52 18.06 1.76
C ASP A 30 -6.54 16.55 2.05
N VAL A 31 -5.46 15.84 1.71
CA VAL A 31 -5.30 14.42 2.08
C VAL A 31 -5.34 14.24 3.60
N PHE A 32 -4.61 15.09 4.35
CA PHE A 32 -4.65 15.08 5.81
C PHE A 32 -6.06 15.41 6.35
N ALA A 33 -6.76 16.38 5.77
CA ALA A 33 -8.11 16.73 6.15
C ALA A 33 -9.08 15.57 5.99
N ILE A 34 -9.03 14.86 4.86
CA ILE A 34 -9.87 13.69 4.58
C ILE A 34 -9.62 12.58 5.62
N VAL A 35 -8.36 12.32 5.97
CA VAL A 35 -8.01 11.31 6.99
C VAL A 35 -8.51 11.72 8.37
N MET A 36 -8.33 12.98 8.77
CA MET A 36 -8.83 13.49 10.06
C MET A 36 -10.36 13.44 10.14
N LEU A 37 -11.05 13.82 9.07
CA LEU A 37 -12.51 13.76 8.98
C LEU A 37 -13.00 12.30 9.06
N GLY A 38 -12.32 11.37 8.38
CA GLY A 38 -12.59 9.94 8.51
C GLY A 38 -12.45 9.44 9.95
N GLY A 39 -11.40 9.87 10.66
CA GLY A 39 -11.21 9.58 12.08
C GLY A 39 -12.32 10.17 12.96
N LEU A 40 -12.76 11.41 12.69
CA LEU A 40 -13.87 12.05 13.39
C LEU A 40 -15.19 11.27 13.19
N PHE A 41 -15.49 10.83 11.97
CA PHE A 41 -16.64 9.97 11.71
C PHE A 41 -16.54 8.62 12.43
N GLN A 42 -15.35 8.01 12.48
CA GLN A 42 -15.14 6.78 13.24
C GLN A 42 -15.43 6.96 14.74
N ILE A 43 -15.00 8.09 15.33
CA ILE A 43 -15.31 8.43 16.73
C ILE A 43 -16.82 8.60 16.92
N LEU A 44 -17.47 9.36 16.02
CA LEU A 44 -18.92 9.59 16.07
C LEU A 44 -19.70 8.27 15.97
N PHE A 45 -19.34 7.40 15.04
CA PHE A 45 -19.95 6.07 14.89
C PHE A 45 -19.71 5.18 16.12
N GLY A 46 -18.55 5.30 16.77
CA GLY A 46 -18.25 4.64 18.04
C GLY A 46 -19.16 5.11 19.17
N LEU A 47 -19.38 6.43 19.29
CA LEU A 47 -20.29 7.03 20.29
C LEU A 47 -21.75 6.62 20.06
N LEU A 48 -22.18 6.60 18.80
CA LEU A 48 -23.52 6.16 18.39
C LEU A 48 -23.70 4.64 18.43
N ARG A 49 -22.66 3.88 18.80
CA ARG A 49 -22.65 2.40 18.82
C ARG A 49 -23.03 1.75 17.49
N LEU A 50 -22.78 2.44 16.37
CA LEU A 50 -23.12 1.94 15.04
C LEU A 50 -22.25 0.76 14.59
N GLY A 51 -21.16 0.48 15.31
CA GLY A 51 -20.29 -0.68 15.03
C GLY A 51 -21.02 -2.02 15.07
N GLN A 52 -22.11 -2.15 15.82
CA GLN A 52 -22.94 -3.37 15.85
C GLN A 52 -23.65 -3.65 14.51
N TYR A 53 -23.83 -2.63 13.67
CA TYR A 53 -24.46 -2.83 12.36
C TYR A 53 -23.48 -3.37 11.32
N VAL A 54 -22.19 -3.08 11.48
CA VAL A 54 -21.14 -3.57 10.58
C VAL A 54 -21.07 -5.10 10.58
N SER A 55 -21.36 -5.75 11.72
CA SER A 55 -21.42 -7.21 11.82
C SER A 55 -22.55 -7.87 11.01
N TYR A 56 -23.53 -7.12 10.51
CA TYR A 56 -24.57 -7.66 9.62
C TYR A 56 -24.14 -7.73 8.15
N THR A 57 -22.91 -7.30 7.83
CA THR A 57 -22.39 -7.38 6.46
C THR A 57 -22.22 -8.85 6.05
N PRO A 58 -22.85 -9.31 4.95
CA PRO A 58 -22.72 -10.69 4.53
C PRO A 58 -21.27 -11.10 4.25
N PHE A 59 -20.91 -12.34 4.58
CA PHE A 59 -19.56 -12.88 4.32
C PHE A 59 -19.18 -12.83 2.83
N SER A 60 -20.15 -12.99 1.92
CA SER A 60 -19.92 -12.89 0.48
C SER A 60 -19.44 -11.49 0.05
N VAL A 61 -19.92 -10.43 0.70
CA VAL A 61 -19.52 -9.05 0.39
C VAL A 61 -18.10 -8.80 0.90
N VAL A 62 -17.81 -9.22 2.14
CA VAL A 62 -16.48 -9.02 2.74
C VAL A 62 -15.41 -9.80 1.98
N SER A 63 -15.67 -11.08 1.67
CA SER A 63 -14.73 -11.91 0.91
C SER A 63 -14.56 -11.42 -0.53
N GLY A 64 -15.64 -11.00 -1.20
CA GLY A 64 -15.57 -10.40 -2.54
C GLY A 64 -14.75 -9.11 -2.57
N PHE A 65 -14.97 -8.21 -1.59
CA PHE A 65 -14.20 -6.98 -1.44
C PHE A 65 -12.71 -7.25 -1.20
N MET A 66 -12.38 -8.16 -0.28
CA MET A 66 -10.99 -8.54 0.00
C MET A 66 -10.29 -9.16 -1.21
N SER A 67 -10.98 -10.04 -1.94
CA SER A 67 -10.46 -10.65 -3.17
C SER A 67 -10.22 -9.59 -4.26
N GLY A 68 -11.17 -8.68 -4.46
CA GLY A 68 -11.04 -7.57 -5.41
C GLY A 68 -9.82 -6.69 -5.13
N ILE A 69 -9.57 -6.38 -3.86
CA ILE A 69 -8.38 -5.60 -3.44
C ILE A 69 -7.10 -6.39 -3.67
N GLY A 70 -7.11 -7.70 -3.40
CA GLY A 70 -5.98 -8.59 -3.74
C GLY A 70 -5.63 -8.52 -5.22
N VAL A 71 -6.63 -8.59 -6.10
CA VAL A 71 -6.44 -8.43 -7.55
C VAL A 71 -5.87 -7.05 -7.88
N ILE A 72 -6.43 -5.97 -7.32
CA ILE A 72 -5.91 -4.61 -7.53
C ILE A 72 -4.43 -4.50 -7.15
N ILE A 73 -4.04 -5.06 -5.99
CA ILE A 73 -2.65 -5.05 -5.54
C ILE A 73 -1.75 -5.80 -6.54
N ILE A 74 -2.17 -6.99 -7.00
CA ILE A 74 -1.41 -7.75 -8.01
C ILE A 74 -1.21 -6.93 -9.29
N LEU A 75 -2.27 -6.27 -9.78
CA LEU A 75 -2.20 -5.46 -11.00
C LEU A 75 -1.24 -4.28 -10.86
N ILE A 76 -1.29 -3.56 -9.73
CA ILE A 76 -0.42 -2.40 -9.49
C ILE A 76 1.04 -2.83 -9.26
N GLN A 77 1.28 -4.00 -8.65
CA GLN A 77 2.63 -4.52 -8.40
C GLN A 77 3.27 -5.18 -9.61
N ALA A 78 2.51 -5.49 -10.67
CA ALA A 78 3.03 -6.13 -11.87
C ALA A 78 4.10 -5.28 -12.58
N LEU A 79 3.92 -3.95 -12.66
CA LEU A 79 4.92 -3.04 -13.27
C LEU A 79 6.20 -2.92 -12.44
N PRO A 80 6.12 -2.62 -11.12
CA PRO A 80 7.29 -2.62 -10.23
C PRO A 80 8.05 -3.94 -10.25
N PHE A 81 7.35 -5.08 -10.39
CA PHE A 81 7.97 -6.39 -10.52
C PHE A 81 8.82 -6.54 -11.80
N LEU A 82 8.48 -5.83 -12.86
CA LEU A 82 9.26 -5.75 -14.11
C LEU A 82 10.29 -4.60 -14.11
N GLY A 83 10.36 -3.83 -13.02
CA GLY A 83 11.27 -2.70 -12.84
C GLY A 83 10.77 -1.36 -13.39
N HIS A 84 9.47 -1.22 -13.60
CA HIS A 84 8.84 0.03 -14.03
C HIS A 84 8.01 0.66 -12.91
N ALA A 85 7.98 1.99 -12.87
CA ALA A 85 7.10 2.69 -11.94
C ALA A 85 5.63 2.43 -12.30
N ALA A 86 4.80 2.13 -11.29
CA ALA A 86 3.36 2.03 -11.51
C ALA A 86 2.80 3.43 -11.85
N PRO A 87 2.01 3.58 -12.93
CA PRO A 87 1.42 4.86 -13.29
C PRO A 87 0.49 5.37 -12.19
N SER A 88 0.51 6.68 -11.95
CA SER A 88 -0.45 7.34 -11.08
C SER A 88 -1.85 7.27 -11.68
N GLY A 89 -2.82 6.75 -10.94
CA GLY A 89 -4.21 6.70 -11.37
C GLY A 89 -4.89 5.35 -11.12
N PRO A 90 -5.99 5.05 -11.83
CA PRO A 90 -6.73 3.81 -11.66
C PRO A 90 -5.87 2.56 -11.91
N PRO A 91 -6.14 1.42 -11.25
CA PRO A 91 -5.38 0.17 -11.45
C PRO A 91 -5.32 -0.29 -12.93
N VAL A 92 -6.33 0.08 -13.72
CA VAL A 92 -6.40 -0.19 -15.17
C VAL A 92 -5.22 0.41 -15.93
N ALA A 93 -4.69 1.57 -15.49
CA ALA A 93 -3.53 2.20 -16.11
C ALA A 93 -2.29 1.29 -16.03
N SER A 94 -2.13 0.53 -14.95
CA SER A 94 -1.03 -0.44 -14.83
C SER A 94 -1.19 -1.57 -15.85
N VAL A 95 -2.41 -2.03 -16.10
CA VAL A 95 -2.69 -3.08 -17.10
C VAL A 95 -2.37 -2.60 -18.52
N LEU A 96 -2.76 -1.38 -18.86
CA LEU A 96 -2.52 -0.80 -20.18
C LEU A 96 -1.02 -0.57 -20.45
N ALA A 97 -0.22 -0.34 -19.41
CA ALA A 97 1.21 -0.14 -19.52
C ALA A 97 2.03 -1.45 -19.54
N LEU A 98 1.43 -2.60 -19.21
CA LEU A 98 2.12 -3.89 -19.19
C LEU A 98 2.81 -4.29 -20.51
N PRO A 99 2.20 -4.12 -21.69
CA PRO A 99 2.84 -4.52 -22.94
C PRO A 99 4.15 -3.78 -23.20
N GLY A 100 4.20 -2.49 -22.86
CA GLY A 100 5.42 -1.68 -22.96
C GLY A 100 6.47 -2.12 -21.94
N ALA A 101 6.06 -2.39 -20.70
CA ALA A 101 6.95 -2.88 -19.64
C ALA A 101 7.56 -4.25 -19.98
N LEU A 102 6.82 -5.13 -20.68
CA LEU A 102 7.31 -6.43 -21.16
C LEU A 102 8.34 -6.31 -22.30
N ALA A 103 8.29 -5.23 -23.08
CA ALA A 103 9.26 -4.99 -24.15
C ALA A 103 10.60 -4.46 -23.61
N ASP A 104 10.60 -3.74 -22.48
CA ASP A 104 11.76 -3.13 -21.86
C ASP A 104 12.00 -3.66 -20.44
N LEU A 105 12.34 -4.94 -20.31
CA LEU A 105 12.45 -5.60 -19.00
C LEU A 105 13.71 -5.22 -18.24
N ASN A 106 13.56 -4.79 -16.99
CA ASN A 106 14.69 -4.70 -16.06
C ASN A 106 14.90 -6.04 -15.36
N LEU A 107 15.88 -6.81 -15.84
CA LEU A 107 16.20 -8.12 -15.27
C LEU A 107 16.62 -8.06 -13.81
N HIS A 108 17.25 -6.98 -13.36
CA HIS A 108 17.69 -6.85 -11.97
C HIS A 108 16.49 -6.73 -11.03
N ALA A 109 15.50 -5.91 -11.41
CA ALA A 109 14.24 -5.79 -10.66
C ALA A 109 13.46 -7.11 -10.67
N LEU A 110 13.39 -7.79 -11.82
CA LEU A 110 12.72 -9.08 -11.96
C LEU A 110 13.34 -10.15 -11.04
N ILE A 111 14.68 -10.23 -10.99
CA ILE A 111 15.40 -11.16 -10.12
C ILE A 111 15.12 -10.85 -8.65
N LEU A 112 15.17 -9.58 -8.24
CA LEU A 112 14.83 -9.18 -6.86
C LEU A 112 13.39 -9.52 -6.50
N GLY A 113 12.44 -9.26 -7.40
CA GLY A 113 11.03 -9.62 -7.24
C GLY A 113 10.85 -11.14 -7.10
N ALA A 114 11.50 -11.92 -7.96
CA ALA A 114 11.46 -13.37 -7.92
C ALA A 114 12.05 -13.94 -6.63
N ILE A 115 13.19 -13.40 -6.15
CA ILE A 115 13.80 -13.77 -4.87
C ILE A 115 12.85 -13.43 -3.71
N THR A 116 12.26 -12.23 -3.72
CA THR A 116 11.28 -11.81 -2.72
C THR A 116 10.10 -12.77 -2.65
N LEU A 117 9.53 -13.14 -3.81
CA LEU A 117 8.42 -14.09 -3.90
C LEU A 117 8.84 -15.49 -3.44
N ALA A 118 10.02 -15.96 -3.85
CA ALA A 118 10.55 -17.27 -3.47
C ALA A 118 10.75 -17.37 -1.95
N ILE A 119 11.30 -16.32 -1.32
CA ILE A 119 11.41 -16.24 0.14
C ILE A 119 10.01 -16.29 0.75
N MET A 120 9.07 -15.45 0.30
CA MET A 120 7.72 -15.41 0.88
C MET A 120 6.97 -16.74 0.78
N VAL A 121 7.11 -17.49 -0.32
CA VAL A 121 6.40 -18.75 -0.57
C VAL A 121 7.08 -19.94 0.11
N PHE A 122 8.40 -20.04 0.03
CA PHE A 122 9.14 -21.21 0.50
C PHE A 122 9.65 -21.07 1.95
N TRP A 123 9.45 -19.93 2.60
CA TRP A 123 9.88 -19.74 3.99
C TRP A 123 9.12 -20.65 4.96
N PRO A 124 9.81 -21.49 5.74
CA PRO A 124 9.15 -22.51 6.55
C PRO A 124 8.36 -21.88 7.71
N ALA A 125 7.11 -22.32 7.89
CA ALA A 125 6.21 -21.81 8.93
C ALA A 125 6.80 -21.88 10.35
N ARG A 126 7.59 -22.92 10.63
CA ARG A 126 8.30 -23.10 11.91
C ARG A 126 9.27 -21.96 12.27
N TRP A 127 9.78 -21.21 11.28
CA TRP A 127 10.74 -20.12 11.50
C TRP A 127 10.08 -18.74 11.46
N GLN A 128 8.82 -18.63 11.00
CA GLN A 128 8.07 -17.38 10.95
C GLN A 128 7.91 -16.72 12.33
N THR A 129 7.87 -17.52 13.40
CA THR A 129 7.76 -17.04 14.78
C THR A 129 9.02 -16.35 15.30
N ARG A 130 10.19 -16.63 14.72
CA ARG A 130 11.47 -16.01 15.11
C ARG A 130 11.90 -14.93 14.12
N LEU A 131 11.76 -15.21 12.83
CA LEU A 131 12.13 -14.30 11.77
C LEU A 131 11.00 -14.25 10.71
N PRO A 132 10.25 -13.14 10.65
CA PRO A 132 9.24 -12.93 9.63
C PRO A 132 9.84 -12.95 8.22
N ALA A 133 9.24 -13.72 7.31
CA ALA A 133 9.67 -13.80 5.92
C ALA A 133 9.79 -12.42 5.23
N PRO A 134 8.87 -11.45 5.46
CA PRO A 134 9.00 -10.12 4.85
C PRO A 134 10.26 -9.36 5.28
N LEU A 135 10.69 -9.49 6.54
CA LEU A 135 11.90 -8.82 7.03
C LEU A 135 13.17 -9.45 6.43
N LEU A 136 13.19 -10.77 6.29
CA LEU A 136 14.31 -11.44 5.63
C LEU A 136 14.36 -11.10 4.15
N ALA A 137 13.22 -11.13 3.45
CA ALA A 137 13.15 -10.74 2.04
C ALA A 137 13.66 -9.31 1.83
N LEU A 138 13.22 -8.36 2.67
CA LEU A 138 13.67 -6.98 2.64
C LEU A 138 15.19 -6.87 2.81
N THR A 139 15.74 -7.43 3.88
CA THR A 139 17.18 -7.32 4.19
C THR A 139 18.06 -7.97 3.11
N VAL A 140 17.70 -9.16 2.63
CA VAL A 140 18.42 -9.86 1.56
C VAL A 140 18.35 -9.07 0.25
N CYS A 141 17.16 -8.62 -0.15
CA CYS A 141 16.99 -7.89 -1.41
C CYS A 141 17.62 -6.51 -1.38
N THR A 142 17.65 -5.82 -0.23
CA THR A 142 18.39 -4.56 -0.08
C THR A 142 19.89 -4.77 -0.24
N ALA A 143 20.46 -5.82 0.38
CA ALA A 143 21.89 -6.13 0.22
C ALA A 143 22.22 -6.49 -1.25
N LEU A 144 21.41 -7.35 -1.87
CA LEU A 144 21.60 -7.72 -3.27
C LEU A 144 21.44 -6.53 -4.21
N GLY A 145 20.42 -5.69 -4.02
CA GLY A 145 20.18 -4.49 -4.81
C GLY A 145 21.31 -3.47 -4.69
N HIS A 146 21.93 -3.35 -3.51
CA HIS A 146 23.04 -2.41 -3.29
C HIS A 146 24.37 -2.90 -3.88
N PHE A 147 24.69 -4.19 -3.77
CA PHE A 147 26.02 -4.70 -4.15
C PHE A 147 26.08 -5.42 -5.51
N VAL A 148 25.00 -6.08 -5.93
CA VAL A 148 25.01 -6.99 -7.10
C VAL A 148 24.07 -6.48 -8.19
N LEU A 149 22.83 -6.17 -7.83
CA LEU A 149 21.74 -5.86 -8.73
C LEU A 149 21.48 -4.35 -8.80
N THR A 150 22.54 -3.57 -9.04
CA THR A 150 22.56 -2.09 -8.90
C THR A 150 21.71 -1.32 -9.91
N GLN A 151 21.32 -1.94 -11.02
CA GLN A 151 20.46 -1.34 -12.05
C GLN A 151 18.95 -1.43 -11.71
N ALA A 152 18.57 -2.06 -10.60
CA ALA A 152 17.18 -2.08 -10.17
C ALA A 152 16.75 -0.69 -9.66
N PRO A 153 15.50 -0.24 -9.92
CA PRO A 153 14.97 0.98 -9.33
C PRO A 153 15.05 0.90 -7.80
N THR A 154 15.64 1.92 -7.18
CA THR A 154 15.79 1.98 -5.72
C THR A 154 14.83 2.99 -5.11
N ILE A 155 14.42 2.72 -3.86
CA ILE A 155 13.68 3.67 -3.06
C ILE A 155 14.64 4.80 -2.70
N GLY A 156 14.25 6.05 -2.99
CA GLY A 156 15.03 7.24 -2.68
C GLY A 156 15.15 7.51 -1.18
N HIS A 157 15.66 8.70 -0.85
CA HIS A 157 15.80 9.14 0.54
C HIS A 157 14.44 9.16 1.26
N VAL A 158 14.36 8.48 2.41
CA VAL A 158 13.24 8.59 3.34
C VAL A 158 13.52 9.74 4.31
N PRO A 159 12.66 10.78 4.38
CA PRO A 159 12.86 11.91 5.28
C PRO A 159 12.96 11.46 6.73
N THR A 160 14.02 11.94 7.39
CA THR A 160 14.28 11.71 8.81
C THR A 160 13.78 12.92 9.60
N GLY A 161 12.87 12.69 10.54
CA GLY A 161 12.26 13.75 11.37
C GLY A 161 10.74 13.63 11.45
N LEU A 162 10.13 14.51 12.26
CA LEU A 162 8.68 14.65 12.30
C LEU A 162 8.20 15.39 11.05
N PRO A 163 7.14 14.92 10.37
CA PRO A 163 6.57 15.65 9.25
C PRO A 163 6.04 17.01 9.73
N ALA A 164 6.15 18.03 8.89
CA ALA A 164 5.52 19.32 9.16
C ALA A 164 4.01 19.10 9.35
N LEU A 165 3.49 19.60 10.47
CA LEU A 165 2.07 19.50 10.78
C LEU A 165 1.30 20.43 9.83
N HIS A 166 0.67 19.85 8.81
CA HIS A 166 -0.26 20.57 7.95
C HIS A 166 -1.64 20.52 8.61
N LEU A 167 -2.09 21.65 9.13
CA LEU A 167 -3.45 21.74 9.65
C LEU A 167 -4.43 21.75 8.47
N PRO A 168 -5.52 20.97 8.54
CA PRO A 168 -6.55 21.00 7.52
C PRO A 168 -7.17 22.41 7.50
N ASN A 169 -7.11 23.08 6.35
CA ASN A 169 -7.79 24.35 6.15
C ASN A 169 -9.19 24.11 5.57
N PRO A 170 -10.27 24.22 6.36
CA PRO A 170 -11.62 23.98 5.86
C PRO A 170 -12.06 24.97 4.76
N ALA A 171 -11.41 26.14 4.63
CA ALA A 171 -11.71 27.10 3.57
C ALA A 171 -11.26 26.62 2.18
N GLY A 172 -10.03 26.09 2.09
CA GLY A 172 -9.50 25.53 0.83
C GLY A 172 -10.30 24.33 0.31
N PHE A 173 -10.87 23.54 1.22
CA PHE A 173 -11.73 22.40 0.89
C PHE A 173 -13.10 22.80 0.32
N LEU A 174 -13.58 24.00 0.63
CA LEU A 174 -14.86 24.55 0.17
C LEU A 174 -14.71 25.50 -1.03
N GLY A 175 -13.49 25.69 -1.53
CA GLY A 175 -13.20 26.56 -2.68
C GLY A 175 -13.25 28.05 -2.38
N TYR A 176 -13.03 28.45 -1.11
CA TYR A 176 -12.95 29.84 -0.66
C TYR A 176 -11.55 30.23 -0.20
#